data_AF-A0A349GB84-F1
#
_entry.id   AF-A0A349GB84-F1
#
_cell.length_a   1.000
_cell.length_b   1.000
_cell.length_c   1.000
_cell.angle_alpha   90.00
_cell.angle_beta   90.00
_cell.angle_gamma   90.00
#
_symmetry.space_group_name_H-M   'P 1'
#
loop_
_entity.id
_entity.type
_entity.pdbx_description
1 polymer ?
#
loop_
_entity_poly.entity_id
_entity_poly.type
_entity_poly.pdbx_seq_one_letter_code
_entity_poly.pdbx_strand_id
1 'polypeptide(L)'
;VVEGYTKEGQLLGHIIMGIKRIDRVAESLNIDPELSLLIQHMILTHHYEPEFGSPKKPLIPEGELLHYLDMIDARMYDMNKALKDTIAEQFTDPIFVLDRRKLYKSKYGITED
;
A
#
# COMPACT_ATOMS: atom_id res chain seq x y z
N VAL A 1 -11.22 -3.32 -1.79
CA VAL A 1 -12.45 -3.27 -0.98
C VAL A 1 -12.01 -3.27 0.47
N VAL A 2 -12.32 -2.21 1.23
CA VAL A 2 -11.90 -2.07 2.63
C VAL A 2 -12.55 -3.20 3.44
N GLU A 3 -11.73 -4.07 4.05
CA GLU A 3 -12.13 -5.28 4.81
C GLU A 3 -12.88 -5.00 6.13
N GLY A 4 -13.41 -3.79 6.32
CA GLY A 4 -14.01 -3.32 7.58
C GLY A 4 -15.37 -3.93 7.95
N TYR A 5 -15.82 -4.99 7.27
CA TYR A 5 -17.18 -5.52 7.41
C TYR A 5 -17.30 -6.87 8.11
N THR A 6 -16.19 -7.59 8.37
CA THR A 6 -16.22 -8.87 9.10
C THR A 6 -15.79 -8.71 10.56
N LYS A 7 -16.27 -9.58 11.46
CA LYS A 7 -15.86 -9.56 12.88
C LYS A 7 -14.35 -9.70 13.00
N GLU A 8 -13.77 -10.61 12.22
CA GLU A 8 -12.34 -10.88 12.17
C GLU A 8 -11.56 -9.67 11.66
N GLY A 9 -12.04 -9.00 10.60
CA GLY A 9 -11.42 -7.79 10.06
C GLY A 9 -11.41 -6.63 11.07
N GLN A 10 -12.49 -6.47 11.83
CA GLN A 10 -12.57 -5.45 12.88
C GLN A 10 -11.69 -5.77 14.10
N LEU A 11 -11.56 -7.05 14.48
CA LEU A 11 -10.80 -7.47 15.66
C LEU A 11 -9.30 -7.67 15.39
N LEU A 12 -8.93 -8.15 14.20
CA LEU A 12 -7.56 -8.54 13.87
C LEU A 12 -6.90 -7.62 12.83
N GLY A 13 -7.68 -6.96 11.98
CA GLY A 13 -7.17 -6.14 10.88
C GLY A 13 -6.61 -6.95 9.70
N HIS A 14 -6.46 -6.26 8.57
CA HIS A 14 -6.12 -6.86 7.27
C HIS A 14 -4.72 -7.50 7.25
N ILE A 15 -3.73 -6.93 7.97
CA ILE A 15 -2.36 -7.47 8.02
C ILE A 15 -2.35 -8.87 8.64
N ILE A 16 -2.95 -9.03 9.82
CA ILE A 16 -3.03 -10.32 10.51
C ILE A 16 -3.87 -11.32 9.70
N MET A 17 -4.97 -10.86 9.08
CA MET A 17 -5.75 -11.69 8.17
C MET A 17 -4.93 -12.17 6.96
N GLY A 18 -4.11 -11.29 6.38
CA GLY A 18 -3.20 -11.61 5.28
C GLY A 18 -2.15 -12.65 5.68
N ILE A 19 -1.51 -12.48 6.83
CA ILE A 19 -0.55 -13.43 7.39
C ILE A 19 -1.19 -14.81 7.59
N LYS A 20 -2.36 -14.87 8.24
CA LYS A 20 -3.10 -16.13 8.44
C LYS A 20 -3.49 -16.80 7.13
N ARG A 21 -3.77 -16.02 6.09
CA ARG A 21 -4.10 -16.55 4.76
C ARG A 21 -2.88 -17.12 4.07
N ILE A 22 -1.74 -16.41 4.09
CA ILE A 22 -0.48 -16.89 3.53
C ILE A 22 -0.05 -18.18 4.22
N ASP A 23 -0.10 -18.22 5.55
CA ASP A 23 0.29 -19.36 6.36
C ASP A 23 -0.48 -20.63 5.95
N ARG A 24 -1.83 -20.55 5.92
CA ARG A 24 -2.71 -21.65 5.49
C ARG A 24 -2.46 -22.10 4.06
N VAL A 25 -2.25 -21.16 3.13
CA VAL A 25 -2.02 -21.48 1.72
C VAL A 25 -0.65 -22.14 1.54
N ALA A 26 0.38 -21.62 2.20
CA ALA A 26 1.72 -22.18 2.18
C ALA A 26 1.74 -23.62 2.73
N GLU A 27 1.05 -23.87 3.86
CA GLU A 27 0.84 -25.21 4.40
C GLU A 27 0.15 -26.13 3.38
N SER A 28 -0.96 -25.68 2.78
CA SER A 28 -1.74 -26.50 1.83
C SER A 28 -0.97 -26.88 0.56
N LEU A 29 0.02 -26.05 0.19
CA LEU A 29 0.86 -26.24 -0.99
C LEU A 29 2.22 -26.87 -0.64
N ASN A 30 2.45 -27.22 0.64
CA ASN A 30 3.71 -27.76 1.15
C ASN A 30 4.93 -26.90 0.76
N ILE A 31 4.78 -25.57 0.87
CA ILE A 31 5.84 -24.59 0.60
C ILE A 31 6.88 -24.64 1.72
N ASP A 32 8.13 -24.31 1.38
CA ASP A 32 9.20 -24.14 2.35
C ASP A 32 8.77 -23.20 3.50
N PRO A 33 8.86 -23.65 4.78
CA PRO A 33 8.52 -22.82 5.93
C PRO A 33 9.28 -21.49 6.00
N GLU A 34 10.55 -21.46 5.58
CA GLU A 34 11.35 -20.22 5.54
C GLU A 34 10.77 -19.24 4.53
N LEU A 35 10.39 -19.70 3.33
CA LEU A 35 9.79 -18.85 2.32
C LEU A 35 8.44 -18.27 2.78
N SER A 36 7.61 -19.11 3.43
CA SER A 36 6.36 -18.64 4.05
C SER A 36 6.62 -17.54 5.09
N LEU A 37 7.61 -17.76 5.98
CA LEU A 37 7.99 -16.80 7.01
C LEU A 37 8.46 -15.46 6.43
N LEU A 38 9.28 -15.48 5.37
CA LEU A 38 9.77 -14.25 4.72
C LEU A 38 8.62 -13.44 4.10
N ILE A 39 7.68 -14.10 3.41
CA ILE A 39 6.49 -13.44 2.85
C ILE A 39 5.60 -12.86 3.97
N GLN A 40 5.38 -13.61 5.04
CA GLN A 40 4.64 -13.13 6.20
C GLN A 40 5.32 -11.90 6.83
N HIS A 41 6.66 -11.87 6.91
CA HIS A 41 7.41 -10.72 7.39
C HIS A 41 7.29 -9.50 6.47
N MET A 42 7.29 -9.68 5.15
CA MET A 42 7.02 -8.60 4.20
C MET A 42 5.63 -7.98 4.43
N ILE A 43 4.58 -8.81 4.54
CA ILE A 43 3.21 -8.35 4.83
C ILE A 43 3.13 -7.68 6.20
N LEU A 44 3.85 -8.19 7.20
CA LEU A 44 3.83 -7.61 8.54
C LEU A 44 4.46 -6.21 8.60
N THR A 45 5.40 -5.90 7.71
CA THR A 45 6.28 -4.74 7.85
C THR A 45 6.14 -3.69 6.75
N HIS A 46 5.35 -3.93 5.70
CA HIS A 46 5.24 -3.04 4.54
C HIS A 46 4.69 -1.63 4.84
N HIS A 47 4.06 -1.38 5.98
CA HIS A 47 3.68 -0.03 6.42
C HIS A 47 4.71 0.64 7.33
N TYR A 48 5.87 0.01 7.57
CA TYR A 48 7.05 0.56 8.23
C TYR A 48 6.92 0.85 9.73
N GLU A 49 5.99 1.71 10.14
CA GLU A 49 5.83 2.16 11.52
C GLU A 49 4.51 1.66 12.14
N PRO A 50 4.45 1.49 13.49
CA PRO A 50 3.23 1.13 14.20
C PRO A 50 2.07 2.09 13.96
N GLU A 51 2.38 3.38 13.77
CA GLU A 51 1.41 4.45 13.48
C GLU A 51 0.70 4.23 12.13
N PHE A 52 1.34 3.51 11.20
CA PHE A 52 0.78 3.16 9.90
C PHE A 52 0.26 1.71 9.85
N GLY A 53 0.25 1.01 11.00
CA GLY A 53 -0.32 -0.33 11.15
C GLY A 53 0.71 -1.47 11.14
N SER A 54 1.98 -1.23 10.83
CA SER A 54 3.03 -2.27 10.90
C SER A 54 3.69 -2.33 12.28
N PRO A 55 3.64 -3.45 13.01
CA PRO A 55 4.21 -3.52 14.36
C PRO A 55 5.74 -3.41 14.41
N LYS A 56 6.45 -3.54 13.28
CA LYS A 56 7.91 -3.38 13.18
C LYS A 56 8.34 -2.99 11.77
N LYS A 57 9.56 -2.49 11.65
CA LYS A 57 10.23 -2.18 10.38
C LYS A 57 10.65 -3.45 9.63
N PRO A 58 10.81 -3.37 8.30
CA PRO A 58 11.43 -4.42 7.52
C PRO A 58 12.82 -4.79 8.07
N LEU A 59 13.17 -6.07 7.94
CA LEU A 59 14.44 -6.64 8.41
C LEU A 59 15.17 -7.39 7.30
N ILE A 60 14.62 -7.30 6.08
CA ILE A 60 15.16 -7.90 4.87
C ILE A 60 15.00 -6.89 3.73
N PRO A 61 15.89 -6.91 2.72
CA PRO A 61 15.84 -5.96 1.61
C PRO A 61 14.51 -5.96 0.84
N GLU A 62 13.89 -7.13 0.67
CA GLU A 62 12.64 -7.29 -0.08
C GLU A 62 11.48 -6.57 0.62
N GLY A 63 11.42 -6.62 1.95
CA GLY A 63 10.42 -5.90 2.74
C GLY A 63 10.63 -4.40 2.72
N GLU A 64 11.89 -3.95 2.76
CA GLU A 64 12.26 -2.53 2.65
C GLU A 64 11.82 -1.96 1.30
N LEU A 65 12.15 -2.67 0.22
CA LEU A 65 11.76 -2.28 -1.13
C LEU A 65 10.25 -2.29 -1.31
N LEU A 66 9.56 -3.32 -0.79
CA LEU A 66 8.10 -3.41 -0.86
C LEU A 66 7.43 -2.20 -0.20
N HIS A 67 7.89 -1.78 0.98
CA HIS A 67 7.38 -0.58 1.66
C HIS A 67 7.45 0.66 0.75
N TYR A 68 8.62 0.92 0.17
CA TYR A 68 8.80 2.08 -0.69
C TYR A 68 7.95 2.00 -1.97
N LEU A 69 7.82 0.82 -2.56
CA LEU A 69 6.96 0.61 -3.72
C LEU A 69 5.49 0.88 -3.39
N ASP A 70 4.98 0.38 -2.27
CA ASP A 70 3.60 0.61 -1.80
C ASP A 70 3.33 2.12 -1.57
N MET A 71 4.26 2.81 -0.91
CA MET A 71 4.14 4.25 -0.67
C MET A 71 4.18 5.06 -1.97
N ILE A 72 5.05 4.69 -2.92
CA ILE A 72 5.12 5.34 -4.23
C ILE A 72 3.83 5.10 -5.01
N ASP A 73 3.31 3.88 -5.04
CA ASP A 73 2.08 3.52 -5.75
C ASP A 73 0.88 4.31 -5.22
N ALA A 74 0.68 4.32 -3.89
CA ALA A 74 -0.38 5.10 -3.25
C ALA A 74 -0.28 6.60 -3.58
N ARG A 75 0.93 7.16 -3.52
CA ARG A 75 1.15 8.58 -3.81
C ARG A 75 0.90 8.92 -5.27
N MET A 76 1.35 8.07 -6.18
CA MET A 76 1.13 8.24 -7.62
C MET A 76 -0.34 8.07 -7.98
N TYR A 77 -1.05 7.13 -7.36
CA TYR A 77 -2.50 6.97 -7.51
C TYR A 77 -3.25 8.24 -7.12
N ASP A 78 -2.97 8.82 -5.94
CA ASP A 78 -3.60 10.06 -5.49
C ASP A 78 -3.28 11.26 -6.39
N MET A 79 -2.03 11.36 -6.85
CA MET A 79 -1.63 12.40 -7.80
C MET A 79 -2.36 12.26 -9.14
N ASN A 80 -2.38 11.07 -9.72
CA ASN A 80 -3.03 10.80 -11.01
C ASN A 80 -4.54 11.06 -10.92
N LYS A 81 -5.18 10.60 -9.84
CA LYS A 81 -6.60 10.84 -9.58
C LYS A 81 -6.92 12.33 -9.53
N ALA A 82 -6.14 13.13 -8.81
CA ALA A 82 -6.37 14.57 -8.72
C ALA A 82 -6.11 15.30 -10.05
N LEU A 83 -5.08 14.88 -10.79
CA LEU A 83 -4.75 15.46 -12.10
C LEU A 83 -5.77 15.10 -13.18
N LYS A 84 -6.45 13.95 -13.08
CA LYS A 84 -7.46 13.50 -14.05
C LYS A 84 -8.55 14.56 -14.27
N ASP A 85 -9.10 15.10 -13.20
CA ASP A 85 -10.22 16.06 -13.25
C ASP A 85 -9.78 17.53 -13.39
N THR A 86 -8.47 17.79 -13.41
CA THR A 86 -7.92 19.14 -13.54
C THR A 86 -7.83 19.57 -15.01
N ILE A 87 -8.01 20.85 -15.30
CA ILE A 87 -7.85 21.39 -16.67
C ILE A 87 -6.34 21.51 -16.97
N ALA A 88 -5.94 21.25 -18.22
CA ALA A 88 -4.55 21.41 -18.63
C ALA A 88 -4.04 22.84 -18.37
N GLU A 89 -2.77 22.93 -18.01
CA GLU A 89 -2.06 24.16 -17.64
C GLU A 89 -2.62 24.87 -16.40
N GLN A 90 -3.40 24.17 -15.56
CA GLN A 90 -3.92 24.68 -14.28
C GLN A 90 -3.45 23.84 -13.08
N PHE A 91 -3.67 24.39 -11.89
CA PHE A 91 -3.43 23.69 -10.63
C PHE A 91 -4.71 23.05 -10.11
N THR A 92 -4.56 21.92 -9.40
CA THR A 92 -5.61 21.36 -8.56
C THR A 92 -5.92 22.30 -7.38
N ASP A 93 -7.06 22.08 -6.74
CA ASP A 93 -7.25 22.50 -5.35
C ASP A 93 -6.26 21.78 -4.40
N PRO A 94 -6.03 22.29 -3.18
CA PRO A 94 -5.17 21.64 -2.20
C PRO A 94 -5.64 20.21 -1.86
N ILE A 95 -4.77 19.22 -2.02
CA ILE A 95 -5.08 17.81 -1.78
C ILE A 95 -4.65 17.41 -0.38
N PHE A 96 -5.61 17.11 0.51
CA PHE A 96 -5.33 16.84 1.93
C PHE A 96 -4.36 15.67 2.15
N VAL A 97 -4.57 14.54 1.46
CA VAL A 97 -3.74 13.33 1.57
C VAL A 97 -2.31 13.50 1.02
N LEU A 98 -2.06 14.58 0.28
CA LEU A 98 -0.75 14.95 -0.26
C LEU A 98 -0.22 16.22 0.43
N ASP A 99 -0.39 16.35 1.75
CA ASP A 99 0.12 17.47 2.54
C ASP A 99 -0.38 18.85 2.06
N ARG A 100 -1.65 18.90 1.59
CA ARG A 100 -2.30 20.09 1.00
C ARG A 100 -1.56 20.66 -0.21
N ARG A 101 -0.77 19.85 -0.91
CA ARG A 101 -0.13 20.25 -2.16
C ARG A 101 -1.17 20.55 -3.24
N LYS A 102 -0.84 21.55 -4.07
CA LYS A 102 -1.51 21.78 -5.35
C LYS A 102 -0.65 21.17 -6.45
N LEU A 103 -1.24 20.37 -7.32
CA LEU A 103 -0.53 19.73 -8.41
C LEU A 103 -0.81 20.48 -9.71
N TYR A 104 0.20 20.64 -10.54
CA TYR A 104 0.07 21.29 -11.84
C TYR A 104 -0.18 20.24 -12.92
N LYS A 105 -1.23 20.43 -13.74
CA LYS A 105 -1.48 19.57 -14.91
C LYS A 105 -0.76 20.13 -16.13
N SER A 106 0.33 19.47 -16.53
CA SER A 106 1.02 19.81 -17.77
C SER A 106 0.19 19.43 -19.00
N LYS A 107 0.25 20.25 -20.05
CA LYS A 107 -0.28 19.87 -21.38
C LYS A 107 0.52 18.75 -22.07
N TYR A 108 1.71 18.45 -21.56
CA TYR A 108 2.57 17.35 -22.03
C TYR A 108 2.49 16.12 -21.12
N GLY A 109 1.56 16.10 -20.16
CA GLY A 109 1.34 14.94 -19.30
C GLY A 109 0.84 13.75 -20.11
N ILE A 110 1.02 12.54 -19.56
CA ILE A 110 0.52 11.30 -20.15
C ILE A 110 -1.00 11.42 -20.25
N THR A 111 -1.52 11.66 -21.45
CA THR A 111 -2.92 11.48 -21.77
C THR A 111 -3.15 9.97 -21.79
N GLU A 112 -4.03 9.48 -20.92
CA GLU A 112 -4.66 8.18 -21.14
C GLU A 112 -5.52 8.33 -22.40
N ASP A 113 -4.94 8.01 -23.56
CA ASP A 113 -5.71 7.60 -24.74
C ASP A 113 -6.27 6.18 -24.52
#